data_AF-A0A5B7GAT8-F1
#
_entry.id   AF-A0A5B7GAT8-F1
#
_cell.length_a   1.000
_cell.length_b   1.000
_cell.length_c   1.000
_cell.angle_alpha   90.00
_cell.angle_beta   90.00
_cell.angle_gamma   90.00
#
_symmetry.space_group_name_H-M   'P 1'
#
loop_
_entity.id
_entity.type
_entity.pdbx_description
1 polymer ?
#
loop_
_entity_poly.entity_id
_entity_poly.type
_entity_poly.pdbx_seq_one_letter_code
_entity_poly.pdbx_strand_id
1 'polypeptide(L)'
;MGGSSVLNYMLYVRGNRRDYDQWEALGNPGWGYDHVLHYFKKSEDNRNPYIAKNGHYHSTGGYLTVQEAPWRTPLATAFIEAGVEMGYENRDYNAEFQTGVGLFWVFFRFLFHFPLSCFFCFLF
;
A
#
# COMPACT_ATOMS: atom_id res chain seq x y z
N MET A 1 19.45 5.22 -9.92
CA MET A 1 19.54 5.12 -8.45
C MET A 1 18.29 5.70 -7.82
N GLY A 2 17.55 4.92 -7.02
CA GLY A 2 17.25 5.31 -5.65
C GLY A 2 16.14 6.32 -5.36
N GLY A 3 16.48 7.60 -5.54
CA GLY A 3 15.76 8.69 -4.89
C GLY A 3 15.48 8.43 -3.39
N SER A 4 14.39 9.01 -2.91
CA SER A 4 13.96 8.93 -1.50
C SER A 4 13.45 7.55 -1.08
N SER A 5 13.18 6.65 -2.02
CA SER A 5 12.64 5.32 -1.72
C SER A 5 13.66 4.38 -1.03
N VAL A 6 14.95 4.71 -1.06
CA VAL A 6 16.02 3.97 -0.34
C VAL A 6 16.07 4.34 1.14
N LEU A 7 15.64 5.56 1.48
CA LEU A 7 15.62 6.09 2.84
C LEU A 7 14.22 6.11 3.46
N ASN A 8 13.20 5.73 2.68
CA ASN A 8 11.83 5.68 3.15
C ASN A 8 11.66 4.51 4.13
N TYR A 9 10.75 4.65 5.09
CA TYR A 9 10.28 3.63 6.02
C TYR A 9 9.61 2.41 5.37
N MET A 10 9.72 2.26 4.05
CA MET A 10 9.13 1.19 3.23
C MET A 10 7.60 1.10 3.32
N LEU A 11 6.95 2.11 3.90
CA LEU A 11 5.50 2.12 4.09
C LEU A 11 4.77 2.17 2.75
N TYR A 12 3.87 1.22 2.53
CA TYR A 12 3.01 1.17 1.37
C TYR A 12 1.61 1.69 1.73
N VAL A 13 1.37 2.96 1.40
CA VAL A 13 0.12 3.67 1.66
C VAL A 13 -0.34 4.38 0.39
N ARG A 14 -1.61 4.23 0.03
CA ARG A 14 -2.24 4.89 -1.13
C ARG A 14 -2.99 6.16 -0.71
N GLY A 15 -3.16 7.09 -1.65
CA GLY A 15 -3.96 8.32 -1.45
C GLY A 15 -5.45 8.03 -1.34
N ASN A 16 -6.24 9.00 -0.87
CA ASN A 16 -7.68 8.86 -0.79
C ASN A 16 -8.31 8.90 -2.19
N ARG A 17 -9.38 8.13 -2.42
CA ARG A 17 -10.17 8.20 -3.66
C ARG A 17 -10.56 9.63 -4.04
N ARG A 18 -10.98 10.42 -3.05
CA ARG A 18 -11.38 11.83 -3.25
C ARG A 18 -10.26 12.70 -3.82
N ASP A 19 -9.00 12.42 -3.48
CA ASP A 19 -7.87 13.21 -3.97
C ASP A 19 -7.70 13.01 -5.48
N TYR A 20 -7.80 11.76 -5.94
CA TYR A 20 -7.71 11.41 -7.36
C TYR A 20 -8.91 11.91 -8.16
N ASP A 21 -10.12 11.73 -7.63
CA ASP A 21 -11.35 12.22 -8.26
C ASP A 21 -11.34 13.76 -8.36
N GLN A 22 -10.77 14.45 -7.37
CA GLN A 22 -10.56 15.89 -7.41
C GLN A 22 -9.55 16.30 -8.50
N TRP A 23 -8.46 15.54 -8.69
CA TRP A 23 -7.50 15.83 -9.76
C TRP A 23 -8.13 15.72 -11.14
N GLU A 24 -8.99 14.72 -11.34
CA GLU A 24 -9.75 14.59 -12.57
C GLU A 24 -10.73 15.76 -12.76
N ALA A 25 -11.45 16.14 -11.70
CA ALA A 25 -12.37 17.28 -11.71
C ALA A 25 -11.68 18.63 -12.01
N LEU A 26 -10.39 18.77 -11.65
CA LEU A 26 -9.56 19.93 -11.96
C LEU A 26 -9.10 19.99 -13.43
N GLY A 27 -9.55 19.06 -14.28
CA GLY A 27 -9.28 19.05 -15.71
C GLY A 27 -8.16 18.10 -16.14
N ASN A 28 -7.81 17.10 -15.31
CA ASN A 28 -6.83 16.07 -15.65
C ASN A 28 -7.53 14.74 -15.98
N PRO A 29 -8.06 14.55 -17.20
CA PRO A 29 -8.77 13.32 -17.55
C PRO A 29 -7.86 12.10 -17.41
N GLY A 30 -8.38 11.02 -16.82
CA GLY A 30 -7.61 9.79 -16.60
C GLY A 30 -6.81 9.75 -15.29
N TRP A 31 -6.90 10.79 -14.47
CA TRP A 31 -6.38 10.80 -13.09
C TRP A 31 -7.43 10.42 -12.04
N GLY A 32 -8.64 10.06 -12.45
CA GLY A 32 -9.67 9.54 -11.56
C GLY A 32 -9.23 8.25 -10.86
N TYR A 33 -9.79 7.98 -9.68
CA TYR A 33 -9.33 6.87 -8.86
C TYR A 33 -9.34 5.52 -9.58
N ASP A 34 -10.37 5.25 -10.39
CA ASP A 34 -10.52 3.98 -11.10
C ASP A 34 -9.42 3.79 -12.17
N HIS A 35 -8.96 4.88 -12.79
CA HIS A 35 -7.85 4.86 -13.74
C HIS A 35 -6.51 4.63 -13.05
N VAL A 36 -6.27 5.30 -11.92
CA VAL A 36 -5.01 5.15 -11.16
C VAL A 36 -4.95 3.79 -10.46
N LEU A 37 -6.09 3.26 -9.99
CA LEU A 37 -6.20 1.96 -9.35
C LEU A 37 -5.69 0.83 -10.26
N HIS A 38 -5.96 0.91 -11.56
CA HIS A 38 -5.42 -0.02 -12.54
C HIS A 38 -3.88 -0.09 -12.49
N TYR A 39 -3.21 1.07 -12.43
CA TYR A 39 -1.76 1.14 -12.36
C TYR A 39 -1.20 0.70 -11.00
N PHE A 40 -1.90 1.00 -9.91
CA PHE A 40 -1.53 0.46 -8.59
C PHE A 40 -1.57 -1.06 -8.59
N LYS A 41 -2.62 -1.66 -9.13
CA LYS A 41 -2.73 -3.12 -9.27
C LYS A 41 -1.68 -3.71 -10.21
N LYS A 42 -1.34 -3.02 -11.29
CA LYS A 42 -0.28 -3.50 -12.21
C LYS A 42 1.09 -3.57 -11.54
N SER A 43 1.37 -2.62 -10.65
CA SER A 43 2.66 -2.52 -9.96
C SER A 43 2.77 -3.38 -8.71
N GLU A 44 1.65 -3.67 -8.05
CA GLU A 44 1.60 -4.41 -6.78
C GLU A 44 1.77 -5.93 -6.94
N ASP A 45 2.63 -6.51 -6.10
CA ASP A 45 2.76 -7.94 -5.87
C ASP A 45 2.50 -8.25 -4.38
N ASN A 46 1.23 -8.39 -4.02
CA ASN A 46 0.84 -8.63 -2.63
C ASN A 46 1.08 -10.09 -2.22
N ARG A 47 1.91 -10.32 -1.20
CA ARG A 47 2.25 -11.67 -0.71
C ARG A 47 1.31 -12.20 0.37
N ASN A 48 0.40 -11.38 0.88
CA ASN A 48 -0.58 -11.83 1.87
C ASN A 48 -1.83 -12.43 1.17
N PRO A 49 -2.10 -13.75 1.33
CA PRO A 49 -3.23 -14.39 0.69
C PRO A 49 -4.60 -13.89 1.19
N TYR A 50 -4.71 -13.30 2.39
CA TYR A 50 -5.98 -12.77 2.89
C TYR A 50 -6.40 -11.48 2.18
N ILE A 51 -5.44 -10.62 1.85
CA ILE A 51 -5.68 -9.34 1.17
C ILE A 51 -5.69 -9.52 -0.35
N ALA A 52 -4.82 -10.38 -0.88
CA ALA A 52 -4.81 -10.72 -2.31
C ALA A 52 -6.13 -11.34 -2.79
N LYS A 53 -6.94 -11.92 -1.89
CA LYS A 53 -8.31 -12.38 -2.20
C LYS A 53 -9.23 -11.23 -2.62
N ASN A 54 -9.00 -10.02 -2.11
CA ASN A 54 -9.73 -8.83 -2.54
C ASN A 54 -9.14 -8.29 -3.85
N GLY A 55 -9.38 -9.03 -4.94
CA GLY A 55 -8.88 -8.71 -6.28
C GLY A 55 -9.45 -7.43 -6.89
N HIS A 56 -10.38 -6.74 -6.19
CA HIS A 56 -10.82 -5.41 -6.60
C HIS A 56 -9.71 -4.38 -6.36
N TYR A 57 -9.17 -4.34 -5.14
CA TYR A 57 -8.18 -3.35 -4.71
C TYR A 57 -6.73 -3.82 -4.82
N HIS A 58 -6.49 -5.14 -4.77
CA HIS A 58 -5.15 -5.71 -4.75
C HIS A 58 -4.86 -6.59 -5.95
N SER A 59 -3.57 -6.79 -6.19
CA SER A 59 -3.06 -7.65 -7.26
C SER A 59 -1.80 -8.39 -6.81
N THR A 60 -1.48 -9.46 -7.53
CA THR A 60 -0.31 -10.31 -7.34
C THR A 60 0.45 -10.44 -8.65
N GLY A 61 1.78 -10.49 -8.60
CA GLY A 61 2.63 -10.63 -9.80
C GLY A 61 3.11 -9.31 -10.42
N GLY A 62 2.89 -8.17 -9.76
CA GLY A 62 3.54 -6.91 -10.10
C GLY A 62 5.05 -6.88 -9.75
N TYR A 63 5.67 -5.73 -9.97
CA TYR A 63 7.11 -5.55 -9.73
C TYR A 63 7.45 -5.15 -8.28
N LEU A 64 6.47 -4.63 -7.54
CA LEU A 64 6.62 -4.15 -6.17
C LEU A 64 6.05 -5.18 -5.20
N THR A 65 6.92 -5.96 -4.55
CA THR A 65 6.46 -6.93 -3.55
C THR A 65 6.00 -6.20 -2.29
N VAL A 66 4.72 -6.34 -1.95
CA VAL A 66 4.09 -5.76 -0.76
C VAL A 66 3.76 -6.89 0.20
N GLN A 67 4.16 -6.75 1.46
CA GLN A 67 3.90 -7.74 2.51
C GLN A 67 3.80 -7.08 3.89
N GLU A 68 3.36 -7.84 4.88
CA GLU A 68 3.41 -7.41 6.27
C GLU A 68 4.85 -7.48 6.79
N ALA A 69 5.17 -6.65 7.78
CA ALA A 69 6.44 -6.74 8.47
C ALA A 69 6.59 -8.16 9.09
N PRO A 70 7.70 -8.87 8.82
CA PRO A 70 7.89 -10.24 9.30
C PRO A 70 8.03 -10.31 10.82
N TRP A 71 8.45 -9.21 11.45
CA TRP A 71 8.55 -9.10 12.90
C TRP A 71 7.72 -7.93 13.41
N ARG A 72 7.04 -8.13 14.54
CA ARG A 72 6.14 -7.16 15.17
C ARG A 72 6.44 -7.10 16.65
N THR A 73 6.44 -5.90 17.21
CA THR A 73 6.50 -5.73 18.66
C THR A 73 5.15 -6.07 19.28
N PRO A 74 5.10 -6.52 20.55
CA PRO A 74 3.85 -6.65 21.30
C PRO A 74 3.08 -5.32 21.36
N LEU A 75 3.78 -4.18 21.37
CA LEU A 75 3.20 -2.85 21.35
C LEU A 75 2.34 -2.58 20.10
N ALA A 76 2.75 -3.07 18.93
CA ALA A 76 1.97 -2.92 17.71
C ALA A 76 0.62 -3.65 17.80
N THR A 77 0.58 -4.77 18.52
CA THR A 77 -0.67 -5.53 18.74
C THR A 77 -1.56 -4.80 19.73
N ALA A 78 -0.99 -4.35 20.86
CA ALA A 78 -1.72 -3.56 21.86
C ALA A 78 -2.31 -2.26 21.28
N PHE A 79 -1.62 -1.62 20.34
CA PHE A 79 -2.12 -0.42 19.66
C PHE A 79 -3.37 -0.71 18.83
N ILE A 80 -3.42 -1.86 18.15
CA ILE A 80 -4.58 -2.27 17.36
C ILE A 80 -5.75 -2.61 18.27
N GLU A 81 -5.49 -3.37 19.35
CA GLU A 81 -6.49 -3.72 20.35
C GLU A 81 -7.12 -2.46 20.96
N ALA A 82 -6.31 -1.48 21.37
CA ALA A 82 -6.80 -0.20 21.87
C ALA A 82 -7.62 0.57 20.81
N GLY A 83 -7.22 0.51 19.54
CA GLY A 83 -8.00 1.08 18.44
C GLY A 83 -9.38 0.43 18.29
N VAL A 84 -9.45 -0.89 18.41
CA VAL A 84 -10.72 -1.65 18.39
C VAL A 84 -11.58 -1.30 19.60
N GLU A 85 -11.00 -1.18 20.79
CA GLU A 85 -11.71 -0.75 22.01
C GLU A 85 -12.29 0.66 21.89
N MET A 86 -11.61 1.56 21.19
CA MET A 86 -12.11 2.90 20.88
C MET A 86 -13.22 2.92 19.81
N GLY A 87 -13.57 1.77 19.24
CA GLY A 87 -14.60 1.63 18.21
C GLY A 87 -14.09 1.73 16.77
N TYR A 88 -12.78 1.74 16.53
CA TYR A 88 -12.23 1.67 15.18
C TYR A 88 -12.13 0.22 14.72
N GLU A 89 -12.65 -0.07 13.53
CA GLU A 89 -12.51 -1.41 12.96
C GLU A 89 -11.08 -1.64 12.45
N ASN A 90 -10.57 -2.86 12.70
CA ASN A 90 -9.32 -3.33 12.12
C ASN A 90 -9.55 -3.74 10.66
N ARG A 91 -9.10 -2.89 9.72
CA ARG A 91 -9.34 -3.09 8.29
C ARG A 91 -8.16 -2.65 7.44
N ASP A 92 -8.17 -3.07 6.17
CA ASP A 92 -7.18 -2.62 5.20
C ASP A 92 -7.45 -1.17 4.78
N TYR A 93 -6.54 -0.28 5.15
CA TYR A 93 -6.60 1.14 4.84
C TYR A 93 -6.35 1.46 3.36
N ASN A 94 -5.87 0.52 2.55
CA ASN A 94 -5.70 0.67 1.10
C ASN A 94 -6.90 0.17 0.29
N ALA A 95 -7.96 -0.32 0.95
CA ALA A 95 -9.19 -0.79 0.33
C ALA A 95 -10.26 0.32 0.26
N GLU A 96 -11.54 -0.04 0.26
CA GLU A 96 -12.68 0.88 0.10
C GLU A 96 -12.72 2.00 1.15
N PHE A 97 -12.40 1.66 2.41
CA PHE A 97 -12.45 2.59 3.53
C PHE A 97 -11.06 2.76 4.14
N GLN A 98 -10.52 3.99 4.04
CA GLN A 98 -9.23 4.32 4.64
C GLN A 98 -9.31 4.56 6.15
N THR A 99 -10.52 4.76 6.69
CA THR A 99 -10.74 4.99 8.11
C THR A 99 -10.71 3.68 8.87
N GLY A 100 -9.78 3.57 9.82
CA GLY A 100 -9.66 2.40 10.68
C GLY A 100 -8.30 2.34 11.34
N VAL A 101 -8.05 1.25 12.04
CA VAL A 101 -6.74 0.89 12.57
C VAL A 101 -6.24 -0.35 11.85
N GLY A 102 -4.93 -0.47 11.66
CA GLY A 102 -4.37 -1.60 10.95
C GLY A 102 -2.84 -1.60 11.03
N LEU A 103 -2.24 -2.76 10.80
CA LEU A 103 -0.80 -2.84 10.65
C LEU A 103 -0.38 -2.25 9.32
N PHE A 104 0.76 -1.56 9.32
CA PHE A 104 1.33 -1.02 8.10
C PHE A 104 1.82 -2.13 7.16
N TRP A 105 1.53 -1.92 5.88
CA TRP A 105 2.12 -2.67 4.78
C TRP A 105 3.51 -2.12 4.48
N VAL A 106 4.45 -3.01 4.21
CA VAL A 106 5.79 -2.66 3.78
C VAL A 106 6.09 -3.27 2.43
N PHE A 107 6.68 -2.48 1.54
CA PHE A 107 7.19 -3.02 0.29
C PHE A 107 8.65 -3.46 0.48
N PHE A 108 8.96 -4.67 0.05
CA PHE A 108 10.31 -5.20 0.01
C PHE A 108 10.68 -5.52 -1.43
N ARG A 109 11.94 -5.38 -1.80
CA ARG A 109 12.46 -6.04 -3.02
C ARG A 109 13.67 -6.86 -2.61
N PHE A 110 13.49 -8.18 -2.51
CA PHE A 110 14.56 -9.12 -2.17
C PHE A 110 15.48 -9.31 -3.37
N LEU A 111 16.56 -8.52 -3.41
CA LEU A 111 17.80 -8.87 -4.07
C LEU A 111 18.93 -8.18 -3.29
N PHE A 112 19.58 -8.96 -2.42
CA PHE A 112 20.82 -8.66 -1.72
C PHE A 112 20.95 -7.28 -1.05
N HIS A 113 20.75 -7.27 0.27
CA HIS A 113 21.37 -6.34 1.22
C HIS A 113 21.05 -4.83 1.15
N PHE A 114 20.22 -4.34 0.21
CA PHE A 114 19.86 -2.92 0.19
C PHE A 114 18.39 -2.65 -0.21
N PRO A 115 17.72 -1.67 0.42
CA PRO A 115 16.40 -1.20 -0.02
C PRO A 115 16.54 -0.53 -1.39
N LEU A 116 16.19 -1.24 -2.47
CA LEU A 116 16.15 -0.67 -3.81
C LEU A 116 14.81 0.02 -4.08
N SER A 117 14.96 1.23 -4.56
CA SER A 117 13.94 2.25 -4.80
C SER A 117 12.90 2.03 -5.90
N CYS A 118 11.80 2.82 -5.84
CA CYS A 118 10.80 2.99 -6.89
C CYS A 118 11.38 3.26 -8.30
N PHE A 119 12.55 3.89 -8.42
CA PHE A 119 13.18 4.18 -9.72
C PHE A 119 13.41 2.92 -10.59
N PHE A 120 13.71 1.78 -9.98
CA PHE A 120 13.92 0.52 -10.71
C PHE A 120 12.62 -0.25 -11.01
N CYS A 121 11.47 0.21 -10.52
CA CYS A 121 10.17 -0.44 -10.73
C CYS A 121 9.50 0.00 -12.03
N PHE A 122 9.86 1.18 -12.55
CA PHE A 122 9.23 1.79 -13.74
C PHE A 122 10.12 1.79 -14.99
N LEU A 123 11.32 1.19 -14.90
CA LEU A 123 12.34 1.24 -15.96
C LEU A 123 12.43 -0.03 -16.83
N PHE A 124 11.51 -0.99 -16.66
CA PHE A 124 11.39 -2.19 -17.48
C PHE A 124 9.93 -2.54 -17.76
#